data_AF-A0AAD9HLJ9-F1
#
_entry.id   AF-A0AAD9HLJ9-F1
#
_cell.length_a   1.000
_cell.length_b   1.000
_cell.length_c   1.000
_cell.angle_alpha   90.00
_cell.angle_beta   90.00
_cell.angle_gamma   90.00
#
_symmetry.space_group_name_H-M   'P 1'
#
loop_
_entity.id
_entity.type
_entity.pdbx_description
1 polymer ?
#
loop_
_entity_poly.entity_id
_entity_poly.type
_entity_poly.pdbx_seq_one_letter_code
_entity_poly.pdbx_strand_id
1 'polypeptide(L)'
;MSKYTPEALQSAVTEVLEGGGHRKAARRWGVPRATLYRRLQGATSHQEAKAAHQRLSQVREMAQKVLEAGGNSQPLGKNWMEGFLRRNQVVKDLRARKMAEAKKAKEATKKALAEAKVEAAKAELEAAKAVFEAAKAELEAATAAAAEAEGTL
;
A
#
# COMPACT_ATOMS: atom_id res chain seq x y z
N MET A 1 -14.25 30.20 -24.68
CA MET A 1 -14.15 30.16 -23.21
C MET A 1 -15.35 29.41 -22.65
N SER A 2 -15.17 28.60 -21.60
CA SER A 2 -16.30 27.94 -20.93
C SER A 2 -17.27 29.01 -20.40
N LYS A 3 -18.58 28.82 -20.58
CA LYS A 3 -19.61 29.77 -20.12
C LYS A 3 -19.78 29.80 -18.59
N TYR A 4 -19.10 28.90 -17.86
CA TYR A 4 -19.09 28.83 -16.40
C TYR A 4 -17.70 28.43 -15.89
N THR A 5 -17.32 28.89 -14.70
CA THR A 5 -16.06 28.49 -14.05
C THR A 5 -16.23 27.14 -13.32
N PRO A 6 -15.17 26.32 -13.22
CA PRO A 6 -15.22 25.07 -12.45
C PRO A 6 -15.60 25.28 -10.98
N GLU A 7 -15.12 26.37 -10.39
CA GLU A 7 -15.41 26.77 -9.01
C GLU A 7 -16.90 27.05 -8.82
N ALA A 8 -17.54 27.80 -9.73
CA ALA A 8 -18.98 28.06 -9.68
C ALA A 8 -19.81 26.77 -9.79
N LEU A 9 -19.34 25.79 -10.56
CA LEU A 9 -19.97 24.46 -10.62
C LEU A 9 -19.84 23.72 -9.28
N GLN A 10 -18.69 23.81 -8.61
CA GLN A 10 -18.48 23.19 -7.30
C GLN A 10 -19.39 23.81 -6.24
N SER A 11 -19.46 25.15 -6.15
CA SER A 11 -20.36 25.85 -5.24
C SER A 11 -21.85 25.56 -5.51
N ALA A 12 -22.22 25.37 -6.78
CA ALA A 12 -23.58 24.97 -7.13
C ALA A 12 -23.92 23.54 -6.69
N VAL A 13 -22.95 22.63 -6.71
CA VAL A 13 -23.13 21.25 -6.22
C VAL A 13 -23.29 21.24 -4.71
N THR A 14 -22.43 21.96 -3.98
CA THR A 14 -22.51 22.02 -2.52
C THR A 14 -23.84 22.59 -2.05
N GLU A 15 -24.32 23.68 -2.67
CA GLU A 15 -25.64 24.25 -2.33
C GLU A 15 -26.79 23.25 -2.53
N VAL A 16 -26.73 22.40 -3.56
CA VAL A 16 -27.77 21.37 -3.77
C VAL A 16 -27.65 20.24 -2.75
N LEU A 17 -26.43 19.85 -2.38
CA LEU A 17 -26.20 18.83 -1.34
C LEU A 17 -26.64 19.31 0.05
N GLU A 18 -26.55 20.61 0.32
CA GLU A 18 -27.08 21.26 1.53
C GLU A 18 -28.62 21.37 1.53
N GLY A 19 -29.30 20.83 0.51
CA GLY A 19 -30.76 20.82 0.39
C GLY A 19 -31.32 21.92 -0.52
N GLY A 20 -30.46 22.68 -1.20
CA GLY A 20 -30.86 23.70 -2.16
C GLY A 20 -31.50 23.13 -3.43
N GLY A 21 -32.46 23.85 -3.99
CA GLY A 21 -33.11 23.45 -5.24
C GLY A 21 -32.18 23.55 -6.45
N HIS A 22 -32.08 22.48 -7.25
CA HIS A 22 -31.28 22.40 -8.48
C HIS A 22 -31.37 23.63 -9.40
N ARG A 23 -32.58 24.13 -9.68
CA ARG A 23 -32.79 25.32 -10.53
C ARG A 23 -32.33 26.62 -9.87
N LYS A 24 -32.40 26.71 -8.55
CA LYS A 24 -32.01 27.89 -7.78
C LYS A 24 -30.48 27.99 -7.75
N ALA A 25 -29.80 26.91 -7.41
CA ALA A 25 -28.34 26.82 -7.42
C ALA A 25 -27.77 27.10 -8.82
N ALA A 26 -28.33 26.49 -9.88
CA ALA A 26 -27.90 26.73 -11.25
C ALA A 26 -27.97 28.21 -11.67
N ARG A 27 -29.04 28.92 -11.30
CA ARG A 27 -29.16 30.37 -11.60
C ARG A 27 -28.23 31.21 -10.76
N ARG A 28 -28.14 30.92 -9.46
CA ARG A 28 -27.32 31.66 -8.49
C ARG A 28 -25.84 31.67 -8.88
N TRP A 29 -25.33 30.52 -9.32
CA TRP A 29 -23.92 30.36 -9.69
C TRP A 29 -23.66 30.51 -11.20
N GLY A 30 -24.67 30.84 -12.01
CA GLY A 30 -24.50 31.04 -13.46
C GLY A 30 -24.10 29.76 -14.22
N VAL A 31 -24.47 28.59 -13.71
CA VAL A 31 -24.11 27.28 -14.28
C VAL A 31 -25.30 26.70 -15.03
N PRO A 32 -25.12 26.13 -16.24
CA PRO A 32 -26.20 25.43 -16.94
C PRO A 32 -26.78 24.29 -16.09
N ARG A 33 -28.11 24.29 -15.91
CA ARG A 33 -28.84 23.26 -15.13
C ARG A 33 -28.47 21.84 -15.56
N ALA A 34 -28.34 21.59 -16.87
CA ALA A 34 -27.98 20.29 -17.40
C ALA A 34 -26.59 19.82 -16.95
N THR A 35 -25.63 20.74 -16.82
CA THR A 35 -24.29 20.47 -16.30
C THR A 35 -24.34 20.10 -14.82
N LEU A 36 -25.05 20.90 -14.01
CA LEU A 36 -25.22 20.65 -12.57
C LEU A 36 -25.91 19.29 -12.33
N TYR A 37 -26.96 18.99 -13.10
CA TYR A 37 -27.68 17.72 -13.03
C TYR A 37 -26.76 16.53 -13.35
N ARG A 38 -25.97 16.63 -14.42
CA ARG A 38 -25.01 15.58 -14.80
C ARG A 38 -23.95 15.37 -13.72
N ARG A 39 -23.51 16.45 -13.05
CA ARG A 39 -22.53 16.36 -11.96
C ARG A 39 -23.11 15.67 -10.71
N LEU A 40 -24.38 15.92 -10.38
CA LEU A 40 -25.09 15.23 -9.30
C LEU A 40 -25.33 13.74 -9.58
N GLN A 41 -25.41 13.36 -10.87
CA GLN A 41 -25.46 11.95 -11.31
C GLN A 41 -24.08 11.25 -11.31
N GLY A 42 -23.04 11.91 -10.77
CA GLY A 42 -21.71 11.31 -10.63
C GLY A 42 -20.82 11.39 -11.87
N ALA A 43 -21.20 12.13 -12.91
CA ALA A 43 -20.28 12.36 -14.01
C ALA A 43 -19.10 13.22 -13.55
N THR A 44 -17.88 12.83 -13.91
CA THR A 44 -16.65 13.59 -13.59
C THR A 44 -16.38 14.70 -14.60
N SER A 45 -15.59 15.70 -14.21
CA SER A 45 -15.24 16.79 -15.12
C SER A 45 -14.25 16.29 -16.17
N HIS A 46 -14.25 16.87 -17.37
CA HIS A 46 -13.24 16.52 -18.37
C HIS A 46 -11.82 16.78 -17.84
N GLN A 47 -11.63 17.75 -16.93
CA GLN A 47 -10.33 17.99 -16.28
C GLN A 47 -9.98 16.91 -15.26
N GLU A 48 -10.92 16.50 -14.41
CA GLU A 48 -10.74 15.41 -13.42
C GLU A 48 -10.48 14.07 -14.12
N ALA A 49 -11.26 13.76 -15.15
CA ALA A 49 -11.04 12.58 -15.98
C ALA A 49 -9.66 12.60 -16.65
N LYS A 50 -9.19 13.78 -17.07
CA LYS A 50 -7.88 13.98 -17.69
C LYS A 50 -6.71 14.03 -16.69
N ALA A 51 -6.96 14.27 -15.40
CA ALA A 51 -5.92 14.33 -14.37
C ALA A 51 -5.17 13.01 -14.21
N ALA A 52 -5.85 11.86 -14.39
CA ALA A 52 -5.17 10.56 -14.41
C ALA A 52 -4.16 10.44 -15.56
N HIS A 53 -4.46 11.07 -16.71
CA HIS A 53 -3.59 11.12 -17.88
C HIS A 53 -2.47 12.18 -17.77
N GLN A 54 -2.48 13.06 -16.76
CA GLN A 54 -1.42 14.05 -16.51
C GLN A 54 -0.14 13.45 -15.91
N ARG A 55 -0.14 12.25 -15.31
CA ARG A 55 1.12 11.68 -14.76
C ARG A 55 2.21 11.49 -15.82
N LEU A 56 1.81 11.25 -17.08
CA LEU A 56 2.74 11.22 -18.21
C LEU A 56 3.30 12.62 -18.53
N SER A 57 2.59 13.69 -18.18
CA SER A 57 3.06 15.07 -18.34
C SER A 57 4.11 15.46 -17.30
N GLN A 58 3.97 15.07 -16.02
CA GLN A 58 4.95 15.45 -14.98
C GLN A 58 6.37 14.95 -15.28
N VAL A 59 6.52 13.68 -15.67
CA VAL A 59 7.84 13.11 -16.02
C VAL A 59 8.38 13.75 -17.31
N ARG A 60 7.49 14.07 -18.26
CA ARG A 60 7.86 14.78 -19.49
C ARG A 60 8.30 16.22 -19.22
N GLU A 61 7.60 16.94 -18.35
CA GLU A 61 7.95 18.30 -17.93
C GLU A 61 9.29 18.32 -17.21
N MET A 62 9.54 17.37 -16.31
CA MET A 62 10.84 17.25 -15.63
C MET A 62 11.96 16.93 -16.62
N ALA A 63 11.75 15.96 -17.52
CA ALA A 63 12.72 15.63 -18.55
C ALA A 63 12.98 16.82 -19.49
N GLN A 64 11.95 17.60 -19.84
CA GLN A 64 12.07 18.80 -20.66
C GLN A 64 12.95 19.84 -19.95
N LYS A 65 12.70 20.12 -18.66
CA LYS A 65 13.51 21.05 -17.86
C LYS A 65 14.98 20.64 -17.78
N VAL A 66 15.25 19.34 -17.62
CA VAL A 66 16.62 18.81 -17.60
C VAL A 66 17.31 18.99 -18.97
N LEU A 67 16.58 18.81 -20.07
CA LEU A 67 17.10 19.04 -21.42
C LEU A 67 17.36 20.52 -21.69
N GLU A 68 16.44 21.40 -21.28
CA GLU A 68 16.58 22.85 -21.39
C GLU A 68 17.80 23.35 -20.60
N ALA A 69 18.02 22.83 -19.38
CA ALA A 69 19.22 23.11 -18.60
C ALA A 69 20.52 22.63 -19.28
N GLY A 70 20.43 21.57 -20.09
CA GLY A 70 21.52 21.07 -20.95
C GLY A 70 21.67 21.79 -22.28
N GLY A 71 20.93 22.88 -22.52
CA GLY A 71 21.01 23.69 -23.75
C GLY A 71 20.24 23.12 -24.94
N ASN A 72 19.44 22.06 -24.76
CA ASN A 72 18.68 21.43 -25.82
C ASN A 72 17.20 21.82 -25.72
N SER A 73 16.72 22.68 -26.62
CA SER A 73 15.37 23.25 -26.59
C SER A 73 14.33 22.50 -27.42
N GLN A 74 14.70 21.36 -28.02
CA GLN A 74 13.76 20.59 -28.81
C GLN A 74 12.65 19.98 -27.92
N PRO A 75 11.39 19.99 -28.38
CA PRO A 75 10.29 19.40 -27.62
C PRO A 75 10.40 17.87 -27.62
N LEU A 76 10.30 17.26 -26.44
CA LEU A 76 10.24 15.80 -26.29
C LEU A 76 9.08 15.20 -27.11
N GLY A 77 9.40 14.38 -28.11
CA GLY A 77 8.40 13.72 -28.97
C GLY A 77 7.51 12.72 -28.22
N LYS A 78 6.32 12.38 -28.74
CA LYS A 78 5.28 11.61 -28.03
C LYS A 78 5.75 10.28 -27.41
N ASN A 79 6.70 9.59 -28.05
CA ASN A 79 7.19 8.28 -27.63
C ASN A 79 8.61 8.33 -27.02
N TRP A 80 9.07 9.51 -26.58
CA TRP A 80 10.42 9.68 -26.05
C TRP A 80 10.72 8.74 -24.88
N MET A 81 9.77 8.56 -23.96
CA MET A 81 9.93 7.74 -22.76
C MET A 81 10.02 6.26 -23.12
N GLU A 82 9.18 5.79 -24.05
CA GLU A 82 9.21 4.42 -24.52
C GLU A 82 10.51 4.11 -25.27
N GLY A 83 10.96 5.03 -26.14
CA GLY A 83 12.26 4.93 -26.81
C GLY A 83 13.44 4.96 -25.82
N PHE A 84 13.37 5.79 -24.79
CA PHE A 84 14.37 5.85 -23.72
C PHE A 84 14.44 4.54 -22.94
N LEU A 85 13.30 3.98 -22.51
CA LEU A 85 13.25 2.71 -21.79
C LEU A 85 13.67 1.53 -22.66
N ARG A 86 13.39 1.58 -23.97
CA ARG A 86 13.86 0.56 -24.92
C ARG A 86 15.37 0.56 -25.09
N ARG A 87 16.01 1.74 -25.10
CA ARG A 87 17.48 1.86 -25.15
C ARG A 87 18.15 1.55 -23.81
N ASN A 88 17.46 1.83 -22.70
CA ASN A 88 17.97 1.64 -21.34
C ASN A 88 17.23 0.50 -20.63
N GLN A 89 17.39 -0.74 -21.11
CA GLN A 89 16.72 -1.92 -20.53
C GLN A 89 17.06 -2.14 -19.05
N VAL A 90 18.28 -1.80 -18.63
CA VAL A 90 18.68 -1.87 -17.21
C VAL A 90 17.75 -1.05 -16.31
N VAL A 91 17.36 0.14 -16.76
CA VAL A 91 16.44 1.02 -16.02
C VAL A 91 15.02 0.44 -16.01
N LYS A 92 14.60 -0.17 -17.12
CA LYS A 92 13.31 -0.85 -17.23
C LYS A 92 13.21 -2.02 -16.24
N ASP A 93 14.27 -2.80 -16.12
CA ASP A 93 14.29 -4.03 -15.32
C ASP A 93 14.60 -3.78 -13.83
N LEU A 94 15.20 -2.63 -13.48
CA LEU A 94 15.59 -2.28 -12.11
C LEU A 94 14.41 -2.37 -11.13
N ARG A 95 13.22 -1.93 -11.55
CA ARG A 95 12.01 -1.99 -10.72
C ARG A 95 11.59 -3.44 -10.45
N ALA A 96 11.65 -4.30 -11.47
CA ALA A 96 11.30 -5.71 -11.32
C ALA A 96 12.29 -6.43 -10.38
N ARG A 97 13.60 -6.14 -10.52
CA ARG A 97 14.65 -6.67 -9.64
C ARG A 97 14.44 -6.26 -8.17
N LYS A 98 14.22 -4.97 -7.91
CA LYS A 98 13.93 -4.47 -6.54
C LYS A 98 12.69 -5.11 -5.93
N MET A 99 11.64 -5.33 -6.72
CA MET A 99 10.43 -6.01 -6.24
C MET A 99 10.68 -7.49 -5.92
N ALA A 100 11.48 -8.18 -6.72
CA ALA A 100 11.87 -9.57 -6.46
C ALA A 100 12.73 -9.70 -5.19
N GLU A 101 13.68 -8.79 -4.99
CA GLU A 101 14.50 -8.73 -3.76
C GLU A 101 13.65 -8.44 -2.53
N ALA A 102 12.73 -7.47 -2.60
CA ALA A 102 11.82 -7.17 -1.51
C ALA A 102 10.91 -8.37 -1.16
N LYS A 103 10.47 -9.13 -2.17
CA LYS A 103 9.69 -10.35 -1.94
C LYS A 103 10.53 -11.42 -1.24
N LYS A 104 11.76 -11.65 -1.69
CA LYS A 104 12.70 -12.58 -1.04
C LYS A 104 12.99 -12.19 0.41
N ALA A 105 13.17 -10.90 0.69
CA ALA A 105 13.39 -10.41 2.05
C ALA A 105 12.19 -10.69 2.97
N LYS A 106 10.96 -10.46 2.49
CA LYS A 106 9.73 -10.80 3.24
C LYS A 106 9.57 -12.30 3.50
N GLU A 107 9.96 -13.12 2.53
CA GLU A 107 9.92 -14.57 2.68
C GLU A 107 10.96 -15.07 3.70
N ALA A 108 12.17 -14.51 3.66
CA ALA A 108 13.21 -14.80 4.63
C ALA A 108 12.80 -14.40 6.05
N THR A 109 12.18 -13.24 6.25
CA THR A 109 11.69 -12.84 7.59
C THR A 109 10.58 -13.75 8.09
N LYS A 110 9.66 -14.18 7.21
CA LYS A 110 8.62 -15.15 7.56
C LYS A 110 9.21 -16.50 7.95
N LYS A 111 10.23 -16.97 7.22
CA LYS A 111 10.93 -18.23 7.51
C LYS A 111 11.66 -18.16 8.86
N ALA A 112 12.41 -17.09 9.10
CA ALA A 112 13.10 -16.88 10.38
C ALA A 112 12.13 -16.81 11.57
N LEU A 113 10.96 -16.18 11.40
CA LEU A 113 9.91 -16.17 12.42
C LEU A 113 9.34 -17.57 12.69
N ALA A 114 9.17 -18.39 11.64
CA ALA A 114 8.70 -19.77 11.81
C ALA A 114 9.75 -20.63 12.52
N GLU A 115 11.02 -20.53 12.12
CA GLU A 115 12.13 -21.24 12.77
C GLU A 115 12.26 -20.84 14.25
N ALA A 116 12.18 -19.54 14.57
CA ALA A 116 12.21 -19.07 15.96
C ALA A 116 11.05 -19.61 16.80
N LYS A 117 9.85 -19.75 16.22
CA LYS A 117 8.70 -20.36 16.92
C LYS A 117 8.91 -21.84 17.19
N VAL A 118 9.52 -22.57 16.25
CA VAL A 118 9.83 -23.99 16.44
C VAL A 118 10.88 -24.17 17.54
N GLU A 119 11.93 -23.33 17.55
CA GLU A 119 12.94 -23.38 18.60
C GLU A 119 12.37 -23.02 19.98
N ALA A 120 11.49 -22.03 20.07
CA ALA A 120 10.80 -21.70 21.32
C ALA A 120 9.94 -22.87 21.83
N ALA A 121 9.13 -23.49 20.97
CA ALA A 121 8.32 -24.65 21.35
C ALA A 121 9.18 -25.86 21.76
N LYS A 122 10.32 -26.05 21.10
CA LYS A 122 11.28 -27.11 21.46
C LYS A 122 11.89 -26.85 22.84
N ALA A 123 12.25 -25.60 23.16
CA ALA A 123 12.75 -25.23 24.47
C ALA A 123 11.71 -25.44 25.58
N GLU A 124 10.44 -25.09 25.33
CA GLU A 124 9.34 -25.36 26.26
C GLU A 124 9.15 -26.86 26.52
N LEU A 125 9.25 -27.69 25.48
CA LEU A 125 9.12 -29.13 25.59
C LEU A 125 10.29 -29.77 26.36
N GLU A 126 11.52 -29.29 26.15
CA GLU A 126 12.68 -29.72 26.94
C GLU A 126 12.57 -29.30 28.41
N ALA A 127 12.08 -28.08 28.69
CA ALA A 127 11.81 -27.65 30.05
C ALA A 127 10.74 -28.52 30.73
N ALA A 128 9.66 -28.87 30.03
CA ALA A 128 8.61 -29.74 30.54
C ALA A 128 9.12 -31.16 30.82
N LYS A 129 9.95 -31.72 29.93
CA LYS A 129 10.61 -33.02 30.17
C LYS A 129 11.47 -32.99 31.42
N ALA A 130 12.28 -31.94 31.62
CA ALA A 130 13.14 -31.82 32.80
C ALA A 130 12.33 -31.78 34.11
N VAL A 131 11.19 -31.08 34.12
CA VAL A 131 10.28 -31.05 35.28
C VAL A 131 9.68 -32.43 35.55
N PHE A 132 9.28 -33.15 34.49
CA PHE A 132 8.74 -34.50 34.64
C PHE A 132 9.77 -35.48 35.19
N GLU A 133 11.00 -35.47 34.68
CA GLU A 133 12.08 -36.31 35.20
C GLU A 133 12.42 -35.98 36.66
N ALA A 134 12.41 -34.70 37.04
CA ALA A 134 12.58 -34.30 38.44
C ALA A 134 11.45 -34.84 39.34
N ALA A 135 10.19 -34.72 38.92
CA ALA A 135 9.04 -35.25 39.67
C ALA A 135 9.06 -36.78 39.77
N LYS A 136 9.50 -37.45 38.72
CA LYS A 136 9.69 -38.91 38.72
C LYS A 136 10.76 -39.34 39.72
N ALA A 137 11.88 -38.62 39.78
CA ALA A 137 12.96 -38.88 40.75
C ALA A 137 12.49 -38.69 42.21
N GLU A 138 11.66 -37.68 42.49
CA GLU A 138 11.07 -37.48 43.82
C GLU A 138 10.10 -38.61 44.21
N LEU A 139 9.29 -39.10 43.27
CA LEU A 139 8.39 -40.24 43.50
C LEU A 139 9.19 -41.52 43.81
N GLU A 140 10.24 -41.79 43.04
CA GLU A 140 11.12 -42.96 43.28
C GLU A 140 11.80 -42.86 44.65
N ALA A 141 12.29 -41.68 45.04
CA ALA A 141 12.85 -41.44 46.38
C ALA A 141 11.81 -41.67 47.50
N ALA A 142 10.57 -41.23 47.31
CA ALA A 142 9.49 -41.45 48.27
C ALA A 142 9.11 -42.93 48.38
N THR A 143 9.11 -43.68 47.27
CA THR A 143 8.86 -45.13 47.30
C THR A 143 10.00 -45.93 47.94
N ALA A 144 11.25 -45.48 47.79
CA ALA A 144 12.40 -46.07 48.48
C ALA A 144 12.31 -45.85 50.00
N ALA A 145 11.89 -44.67 50.45
CA ALA A 145 11.68 -44.38 51.88
C ALA A 145 10.51 -45.18 52.49
N ALA A 146 9.46 -45.49 51.71
CA ALA A 146 8.36 -46.35 52.17
C ALA A 146 8.78 -47.83 52.29
N ALA A 147 9.68 -48.31 51.43
CA ALA A 147 10.21 -49.67 51.49
C ALA A 147 11.13 -49.91 52.70
N GLU A 148 11.82 -48.89 53.21
CA GLU A 148 12.61 -48.99 54.45
C GLU A 148 11.75 -48.97 55.72
N ALA A 149 10.51 -48.47 55.66
CA ALA A 149 9.59 -48.41 56.80
C ALA A 149 8.79 -49.71 57.03
N GLU A 150 8.64 -50.59 56.04
CA GLU A 150 7.98 -51.90 56.18
C GLU A 150 8.96 -53.04 56.57
N GLY A 151 10.27 -52.76 56.65
CA GLY A 151 11.32 -53.72 57.02
C GLY A 151 11.64 -53.82 58.52
N THR A 152 10.85 -53.16 59.39
CA THR A 152 11.04 -53.16 60.85
C THR A 152 9.79 -53.66 61.59
N LEU A 153 9.44 -54.92 61.33
CA LEU A 153 8.72 -55.79 62.28
C LEU A 153 9.44 -57.14 62.32
#